data_AF-A0A6B2UWD4-F1
#
_entry.id   AF-A0A6B2UWD4-F1
#
_cell.length_a   1.000
_cell.length_b   1.000
_cell.length_c   1.000
_cell.angle_alpha   90.00
_cell.angle_beta   90.00
_cell.angle_gamma   90.00
#
_symmetry.space_group_name_H-M   'P 1'
#
loop_
_entity.id
_entity.type
_entity.pdbx_description
1 polymer ?
#
loop_
_entity_poly.entity_id
_entity_poly.type
_entity_poly.pdbx_seq_one_letter_code
_entity_poly.pdbx_strand_id
1 'polypeptide(L)' 'REGLPRDAVPVRAVPGGARTVAEGAAQLLLAPVFGRGEG' A
#
# COMPACT_ATOMS: atom_id res chain seq x y z
N ARG A 1 3.93 22.17 -12.98
CA ARG A 1 4.43 20.95 -13.66
C ARG A 1 5.51 20.39 -12.76
N GLU A 2 5.24 19.30 -12.06
CA GLU A 2 6.19 18.77 -11.08
C GLU A 2 7.45 18.28 -11.81
N GLY A 3 8.61 18.76 -11.35
CA GLY A 3 9.91 18.45 -11.93
C GLY A 3 10.32 17.03 -11.54
N LEU A 4 10.88 16.29 -12.48
CA LEU A 4 11.38 14.94 -12.21
C LEU A 4 12.52 15.04 -11.17
N PRO A 5 12.44 14.37 -10.00
CA PRO A 5 13.51 14.39 -9.02
C PRO A 5 14.80 13.88 -9.67
N ARG A 6 15.89 14.64 -9.52
CA ARG A 6 17.20 14.31 -10.12
C ARG A 6 17.76 12.96 -9.64
N ASP A 7 17.21 12.41 -8.55
CA ASP A 7 17.58 11.13 -7.93
C ASP A 7 16.36 10.19 -7.80
N ALA A 8 15.55 10.05 -8.86
CA ALA A 8 14.38 9.17 -8.83
C ALA A 8 14.80 7.72 -8.54
N VAL A 9 14.39 7.21 -7.36
CA VAL A 9 14.61 5.82 -6.96
C VAL A 9 13.83 4.90 -7.90
N PRO A 10 14.46 3.88 -8.51
CA PRO A 10 13.76 2.96 -9.39
C PRO A 10 12.75 2.14 -8.57
N VAL A 11 11.48 2.36 -8.86
CA VAL A 11 10.36 1.62 -8.27
C VAL A 11 9.58 0.89 -9.35
N ARG A 12 8.99 -0.25 -8.99
CA ARG A 12 8.15 -1.05 -9.89
C ARG A 12 6.75 -1.16 -9.32
N ALA A 13 5.74 -1.00 -10.18
CA ALA A 13 4.37 -1.32 -9.82
C ALA A 13 4.22 -2.84 -9.60
N VAL A 14 3.56 -3.21 -8.50
CA VAL A 14 3.17 -4.61 -8.24
C VAL A 14 1.95 -4.95 -9.09
N PRO A 15 1.97 -6.06 -9.87
CA PRO A 15 0.78 -6.55 -10.54
C PRO A 15 -0.35 -6.77 -9.53
N GLY A 16 -1.52 -6.18 -9.77
CA GLY A 16 -2.67 -6.31 -8.86
C GLY A 16 -2.61 -5.44 -7.60
N GLY A 17 -1.74 -4.41 -7.54
CA GLY A 17 -1.56 -3.59 -6.34
C GLY A 17 -2.83 -2.96 -5.75
N ALA A 18 -3.86 -2.70 -6.57
CA ALA A 18 -5.17 -2.24 -6.08
C ALA A 18 -5.80 -3.22 -5.08
N ARG A 19 -5.68 -4.53 -5.33
CA ARG A 19 -6.17 -5.58 -4.44
C ARG A 19 -5.38 -5.60 -3.12
N THR A 20 -4.05 -5.52 -3.20
CA THR A 20 -3.18 -5.47 -2.01
C THR A 20 -3.51 -4.27 -1.13
N VAL A 21 -3.76 -3.11 -1.73
CA VAL A 21 -4.20 -1.91 -1.00
C VAL A 21 -5.56 -2.15 -0.35
N ALA A 22 -6.52 -2.74 -1.06
CA ALA A 22 -7.83 -3.02 -0.52
C ALA A 22 -7.77 -3.98 0.69
N GLU A 23 -6.96 -5.04 0.60
CA GLU A 23 -6.76 -6.00 1.70
C GLU A 23 -6.12 -5.34 2.93
N GLY A 24 -5.05 -4.56 2.74
CA GLY A 24 -4.41 -3.81 3.83
C GLY A 24 -5.32 -2.74 4.43
N ALA A 25 -6.09 -2.03 3.60
CA ALA A 25 -7.08 -1.06 4.07
C ALA A 25 -8.18 -1.73 4.90
N ALA A 26 -8.67 -2.90 4.48
CA ALA A 26 -9.61 -3.69 5.25
C ALA A 26 -9.02 -4.10 6.60
N GLN A 27 -7.76 -4.56 6.64
CA GLN A 27 -7.08 -4.88 7.90
C GLN A 27 -7.01 -3.66 8.84
N LEU A 28 -6.68 -2.48 8.32
CA LEU A 28 -6.62 -1.26 9.14
C LEU A 28 -8.00 -0.87 9.70
N LEU A 29 -9.04 -0.93 8.87
CA LEU A 29 -10.40 -0.56 9.28
C LEU A 29 -10.99 -1.56 10.26
N LEU A 30 -10.67 -2.84 10.11
CA LEU A 30 -11.27 -3.93 10.87
C LEU A 30 -10.44 -4.34 12.10
N ALA A 31 -9.17 -3.93 12.20
CA ALA A 31 -8.30 -4.23 13.32
C ALA A 31 -8.89 -3.88 14.71
N PRO A 32 -9.64 -2.78 14.91
CA PRO A 32 -10.24 -2.48 16.21
C PRO A 32 -11.28 -3.51 16.67
N VAL A 33 -11.89 -4.24 15.73
CA VAL A 33 -12.96 -5.21 16.02
C VAL A 33 -12.42 -6.63 16.11
N PHE A 34 -11.46 -6.99 15.25
CA PHE A 34 -10.97 -8.35 15.12
C PHE A 34 -9.54 -8.56 15.63
N GLY A 35 -8.87 -7.50 16.08
CA GLY A 35 -7.44 -7.50 16.36
C GLY A 35 -6.61 -7.33 15.09
N ARG A 36 -5.32 -7.05 15.25
CA ARG A 36 -4.38 -6.98 14.13
C ARG A 36 -3.92 -8.41 13.81
N GLY A 37 -4.06 -8.84 12.56
CA GLY A 37 -3.34 -10.01 12.10
C GLY A 37 -1.85 -9.68 12.10
N GLU A 38 -1.06 -10.38 12.91
CA GLU A 38 0.39 -10.39 12.75
C GLU A 38 0.66 -10.99 11.37
N GLY A 39 1.16 -10.15 10.46
CA GLY A 39 1.43 -10.51 9.06
C GLY A 39 2.58 -11.49 8.92
#